data_AF-A0A1V5Z9C9-F1
#
_entry.id   AF-A0A1V5Z9C9-F1
#
_cell.length_a   1.000
_cell.length_b   1.000
_cell.length_c   1.000
_cell.angle_alpha   90.00
_cell.angle_beta   90.00
_cell.angle_gamma   90.00
#
_symmetry.space_group_name_H-M   'P 1'
#
loop_
_entity.id
_entity.type
_entity.pdbx_description
1 polymer ?
#
loop_
_entity_poly.entity_id
_entity_poly.type
_entity_poly.pdbx_seq_one_letter_code
_entity_poly.pdbx_strand_id
1 'polypeptide(L)'
;MNDKANDKSRPSSSAPNQPMKPSAAASPRTPEPVQDSGLLSKLSGRFNTALQTNRGGSGMPVTSAPSAPRPTEDISIARIRSNKVQKMYIPEGVVIEGSITGGSETEIHGRIEGNVSVDSTLLLGKSSLVNGNVRAGSCQVEGTVKGGIQCTDDLIVTTTGRLASDAAAGKQVRVAGNVDGNVNTPGTLRIEAGGVVNGDVQARVFSMSEGAELNGRCSMRTQERQDTLFTPSNKGEK
;
A
#
# COMPACT_ATOMS: atom_id res chain seq x y z
N MET A 1 44.71 44.42 22.98
CA MET A 1 46.14 44.04 22.82
C MET A 1 46.51 43.07 23.93
N ASN A 2 47.02 41.91 23.54
CA ASN A 2 47.86 40.91 24.24
C ASN A 2 47.78 39.68 23.30
N ASP A 3 48.65 39.53 22.27
CA ASP A 3 50.03 38.99 22.33
C ASP A 3 50.14 37.78 23.29
N LYS A 4 50.70 36.62 22.96
CA LYS A 4 51.37 36.03 21.77
C LYS A 4 51.53 34.54 22.13
N ALA A 5 51.20 33.61 21.23
CA ALA A 5 52.18 32.76 20.54
C ALA A 5 52.44 31.36 21.16
N ASN A 6 52.74 30.45 20.22
CA ASN A 6 53.35 29.13 20.32
C ASN A 6 52.43 27.94 20.68
N ASP A 7 52.47 26.78 20.01
CA ASP A 7 53.51 26.23 19.13
C ASP A 7 52.92 25.19 18.15
N LYS A 8 53.55 25.11 16.98
CA LYS A 8 53.32 24.15 15.90
C LYS A 8 54.17 22.90 16.15
N SER A 9 53.57 21.72 16.02
CA SER A 9 54.28 20.56 15.41
C SER A 9 53.29 19.48 14.94
N ARG A 10 53.18 19.37 13.61
CA ARG A 10 52.67 18.23 12.83
C ARG A 10 53.64 17.01 12.94
N PRO A 11 53.54 15.95 12.11
CA PRO A 11 52.46 14.99 11.81
C PRO A 11 52.96 13.51 11.90
N SER A 12 52.06 12.52 11.77
CA SER A 12 52.24 11.13 11.26
C SER A 12 51.19 10.23 11.94
N SER A 13 50.58 9.21 11.35
CA SER A 13 50.97 8.35 10.25
C SER A 13 49.75 7.82 9.48
N SER A 14 49.90 7.76 8.16
CA SER A 14 49.13 6.94 7.23
C SER A 14 49.19 5.44 7.55
N ALA A 15 48.07 4.74 7.44
CA ALA A 15 48.04 3.29 7.17
C ALA A 15 47.06 3.02 6.00
N PRO A 16 47.46 2.23 4.98
CA PRO A 16 46.67 2.00 3.78
C PRO A 16 45.78 0.76 3.87
N ASN A 17 44.61 0.89 3.22
CA ASN A 17 43.77 -0.10 2.56
C ASN A 17 44.11 -1.61 2.72
N GLN A 18 43.17 -2.40 3.26
CA GLN A 18 43.09 -3.83 2.99
C GLN A 18 41.72 -4.19 2.38
N PRO A 19 41.69 -4.83 1.19
CA PRO A 19 40.47 -5.37 0.62
C PRO A 19 40.11 -6.71 1.28
N MET A 20 38.92 -6.80 1.85
CA MET A 20 38.37 -8.07 2.35
C MET A 20 38.07 -9.01 1.17
N LYS A 21 38.72 -10.18 1.15
CA LYS A 21 38.40 -11.30 0.24
C LYS A 21 37.08 -11.97 0.63
N PRO A 22 36.34 -12.55 -0.34
CA PRO A 22 35.12 -13.32 -0.08
C PRO A 22 35.46 -14.73 0.43
N SER A 23 34.73 -15.19 1.46
CA SER A 23 34.77 -16.59 1.91
C SER A 23 33.42 -17.25 1.61
N ALA A 24 33.49 -18.40 0.95
CA ALA A 24 32.37 -19.22 0.53
C ALA A 24 32.09 -20.36 1.53
N ALA A 25 30.88 -20.91 1.37
CA ALA A 25 30.42 -22.26 1.75
C ALA A 25 29.90 -22.50 3.18
N ALA A 26 28.57 -22.53 3.30
CA ALA A 26 27.83 -23.61 3.98
C ALA A 26 26.33 -23.59 3.57
N SER A 27 25.95 -24.49 2.66
CA SER A 27 24.56 -25.00 2.47
C SER A 27 24.09 -25.72 3.76
N PRO A 28 22.79 -25.98 4.06
CA PRO A 28 21.71 -26.29 3.10
C PRO A 28 20.29 -25.78 3.47
N ARG A 29 19.36 -25.80 2.49
CA ARG A 29 18.05 -26.47 2.59
C ARG A 29 17.26 -26.27 1.29
N THR A 30 17.07 -27.38 0.60
CA THR A 30 16.27 -27.56 -0.60
C THR A 30 14.78 -27.39 -0.25
N PRO A 31 14.02 -26.53 -0.94
CA PRO A 31 12.56 -26.58 -0.88
C PRO A 31 12.03 -27.71 -1.78
N GLU A 32 11.11 -28.51 -1.25
CA GLU A 32 10.42 -29.57 -1.99
C GLU A 32 9.53 -28.99 -3.11
N PRO A 33 9.43 -29.67 -4.27
CA PRO A 33 8.52 -29.26 -5.33
C PRO A 33 7.08 -29.67 -5.00
N VAL A 34 6.21 -28.69 -4.81
CA VAL A 34 4.76 -28.90 -4.81
C VAL A 34 4.31 -29.02 -6.26
N GLN A 35 3.86 -30.21 -6.64
CA GLN A 35 3.29 -30.50 -7.96
C GLN A 35 1.88 -29.91 -8.07
N ASP A 36 1.76 -28.86 -8.87
CA ASP A 36 0.50 -28.51 -9.53
C ASP A 36 0.12 -29.64 -10.50
N SER A 37 -0.98 -30.32 -10.19
CA SER A 37 -1.62 -31.26 -11.12
C SER A 37 -2.98 -30.70 -11.53
N GLY A 38 -2.95 -29.97 -12.63
CA GLY A 38 -4.13 -29.67 -13.40
C GLY A 38 -4.67 -30.91 -14.12
N LEU A 39 -6.00 -30.91 -14.25
CA LEU A 39 -6.79 -31.39 -15.38
C LEU A 39 -6.84 -32.90 -15.67
N LEU A 40 -8.10 -33.36 -15.63
CA LEU A 40 -8.68 -34.26 -16.63
C LEU A 40 -8.02 -35.63 -16.76
N SER A 41 -8.35 -36.52 -15.82
CA SER A 41 -8.51 -37.90 -16.26
C SER A 41 -9.64 -38.59 -15.49
N LYS A 42 -10.56 -39.18 -16.28
CA LYS A 42 -11.45 -40.30 -15.91
C LYS A 42 -12.87 -39.98 -15.44
N LEU A 43 -13.54 -39.03 -16.11
CA LEU A 43 -14.99 -39.15 -16.33
C LEU A 43 -15.24 -40.00 -17.59
N SER A 44 -15.08 -41.31 -17.49
CA SER A 44 -15.59 -42.22 -18.52
C SER A 44 -15.73 -43.63 -17.96
N GLY A 45 -16.98 -44.07 -17.86
CA GLY A 45 -17.31 -45.49 -17.84
C GLY A 45 -17.99 -45.92 -16.56
N ARG A 46 -19.19 -46.51 -16.76
CA ARG A 46 -19.96 -47.33 -15.81
C ARG A 46 -20.95 -46.55 -14.94
N PHE A 47 -21.67 -45.60 -15.53
CA PHE A 47 -23.08 -45.82 -15.88
C PHE A 47 -23.47 -47.28 -16.19
N ASN A 48 -24.52 -47.72 -15.51
CA ASN A 48 -25.23 -49.00 -15.60
C ASN A 48 -24.50 -50.25 -15.09
N THR A 49 -24.95 -50.77 -13.94
CA THR A 49 -25.44 -52.16 -13.78
C THR A 49 -26.11 -52.31 -12.39
N ALA A 50 -27.24 -53.04 -12.38
CA ALA A 50 -28.17 -53.37 -11.28
C ALA A 50 -29.32 -52.34 -11.10
N LEU A 51 -30.50 -52.45 -11.72
CA LEU A 51 -31.31 -53.61 -12.15
C LEU A 51 -31.44 -54.71 -11.09
N GLN A 52 -32.46 -54.56 -10.24
CA GLN A 52 -33.27 -55.59 -9.54
C GLN A 52 -34.01 -54.86 -8.39
N THR A 53 -35.32 -54.86 -8.18
CA THR A 53 -36.47 -55.62 -8.70
C THR A 53 -37.77 -54.88 -8.30
N ASN A 54 -38.88 -55.27 -8.95
CA ASN A 54 -40.28 -55.14 -8.52
C ASN A 54 -41.00 -53.79 -8.62
N ARG A 55 -42.27 -53.74 -9.05
CA ARG A 55 -43.18 -54.63 -9.81
C ARG A 55 -44.51 -53.86 -9.90
N GLY A 56 -45.04 -53.67 -11.11
CA GLY A 56 -46.44 -53.24 -11.39
C GLY A 56 -46.77 -51.78 -11.05
N GLY A 57 -47.53 -51.02 -11.82
CA GLY A 57 -48.29 -51.27 -13.04
C GLY A 57 -49.18 -50.04 -13.30
N SER A 58 -49.53 -49.83 -14.57
CA SER A 58 -50.51 -48.89 -15.15
C SER A 58 -50.10 -47.41 -15.35
N GLY A 59 -50.29 -46.94 -16.59
CA GLY A 59 -50.51 -45.53 -16.92
C GLY A 59 -49.39 -44.80 -17.69
N MET A 60 -49.42 -44.86 -19.02
CA MET A 60 -48.91 -43.78 -19.91
C MET A 60 -50.02 -42.70 -20.05
N PRO A 61 -49.81 -41.45 -20.53
CA PRO A 61 -48.77 -41.01 -21.46
C PRO A 61 -48.23 -39.53 -21.35
N VAL A 62 -47.24 -39.23 -22.21
CA VAL A 62 -46.88 -37.98 -22.95
C VAL A 62 -46.45 -36.64 -22.28
N THR A 63 -45.24 -36.22 -22.69
CA THR A 63 -44.82 -34.92 -23.28
C THR A 63 -44.55 -33.67 -22.41
N SER A 64 -43.23 -33.45 -22.23
CA SER A 64 -42.41 -32.21 -22.22
C SER A 64 -42.84 -30.89 -21.56
N ALA A 65 -42.11 -30.58 -20.46
CA ALA A 65 -41.44 -29.31 -20.07
C ALA A 65 -42.28 -28.03 -19.78
N PRO A 66 -41.79 -27.01 -19.03
CA PRO A 66 -40.66 -26.93 -18.08
C PRO A 66 -41.08 -26.35 -16.68
N SER A 67 -40.06 -26.10 -15.83
CA SER A 67 -40.01 -25.20 -14.66
C SER A 67 -40.40 -25.73 -13.28
N ALA A 68 -39.43 -25.55 -12.36
CA ALA A 68 -39.38 -25.96 -10.97
C ALA A 68 -40.33 -25.12 -10.07
N PRO A 69 -40.55 -25.49 -8.78
CA PRO A 69 -39.53 -25.27 -7.75
C PRO A 69 -39.39 -26.44 -6.76
N ARG A 70 -38.15 -26.78 -6.36
CA ARG A 70 -37.93 -27.61 -5.16
C ARG A 70 -37.83 -26.69 -3.94
N PRO A 71 -38.50 -27.04 -2.82
CA PRO A 71 -38.49 -26.26 -1.59
C PRO A 71 -37.17 -26.40 -0.82
N THR A 72 -36.55 -25.24 -0.60
CA THR A 72 -36.04 -24.65 0.65
C THR A 72 -34.92 -25.30 1.48
N GLU A 73 -33.77 -24.61 1.42
CA GLU A 73 -32.91 -24.13 2.54
C GLU A 73 -32.08 -25.19 3.29
N ASP A 74 -30.82 -25.44 2.96
CA ASP A 74 -29.62 -24.58 2.85
C ASP A 74 -29.00 -24.19 4.20
N ILE A 75 -28.14 -25.07 4.73
CA ILE A 75 -26.99 -24.67 5.53
C ILE A 75 -25.83 -25.57 5.12
N SER A 76 -25.48 -25.51 3.82
CA SER A 76 -24.16 -25.96 3.44
C SER A 76 -23.16 -25.07 4.18
N ILE A 77 -22.38 -25.69 5.06
CA ILE A 77 -21.27 -25.10 5.79
C ILE A 77 -20.19 -24.77 4.74
N ALA A 78 -20.44 -23.73 3.95
CA ALA A 78 -19.39 -22.94 3.35
C ALA A 78 -18.70 -22.30 4.55
N ARG A 79 -17.69 -23.02 5.07
CA ARG A 79 -16.67 -22.43 5.92
C ARG A 79 -15.92 -21.48 5.01
N ILE A 80 -16.55 -20.33 4.73
CA ILE A 80 -15.92 -19.14 4.23
C ILE A 80 -14.76 -18.97 5.18
N ARG A 81 -13.54 -19.23 4.69
CA ARG A 81 -12.35 -18.76 5.40
C ARG A 81 -12.52 -17.25 5.40
N SER A 82 -13.16 -16.75 6.45
CA SER A 82 -13.00 -15.37 6.86
C SER A 82 -11.51 -15.27 7.12
N ASN A 83 -10.76 -14.80 6.12
CA ASN A 83 -9.39 -14.39 6.33
C ASN A 83 -9.53 -13.19 7.25
N LYS A 84 -9.49 -13.46 8.56
CA LYS A 84 -9.69 -12.48 9.61
C LYS A 84 -8.57 -11.47 9.41
N VAL A 85 -8.89 -10.34 8.79
CA VAL A 85 -7.93 -9.25 8.61
C VAL A 85 -7.50 -8.86 10.01
N GLN A 86 -6.26 -9.19 10.35
CA GLN A 86 -5.72 -8.96 11.67
C GLN A 86 -5.43 -7.46 11.77
N LYS A 87 -6.41 -6.68 12.21
CA LYS A 87 -6.22 -5.24 12.42
C LYS A 87 -5.39 -5.00 13.68
N MET A 88 -4.32 -4.22 13.56
CA MET A 88 -3.56 -3.73 14.70
C MET A 88 -4.23 -2.46 15.22
N TYR A 89 -4.46 -2.38 16.54
CA TYR A 89 -5.08 -1.23 17.18
C TYR A 89 -4.24 -0.79 18.38
N ILE A 90 -3.79 0.46 18.37
CA ILE A 90 -3.08 1.09 19.47
C ILE A 90 -4.01 2.15 20.07
N PRO A 91 -4.55 1.94 21.28
CA PRO A 91 -5.41 2.90 21.93
C PRO A 91 -4.64 4.17 22.35
N GLU A 92 -5.41 5.21 22.67
CA GLU A 92 -4.87 6.40 23.31
C GLU A 92 -4.20 6.09 24.65
N GLY A 93 -3.24 6.92 25.06
CA GLY A 93 -2.46 6.73 26.30
C GLY A 93 -1.32 5.71 26.18
N VAL A 94 -1.22 4.95 25.09
CA VAL A 94 -0.08 4.09 24.81
C VAL A 94 1.08 4.92 24.27
N VAL A 95 2.27 4.74 24.85
CA VAL A 95 3.52 5.31 24.35
C VAL A 95 4.40 4.17 23.86
N ILE A 96 4.79 4.23 22.58
CA ILE A 96 5.67 3.24 21.96
C ILE A 96 6.99 3.94 21.61
N GLU A 97 8.08 3.45 22.17
CA GLU A 97 9.43 3.90 21.85
C GLU A 97 10.13 2.81 21.02
N GLY A 98 10.52 3.14 19.78
CA GLY A 98 11.15 2.21 18.85
C GLY A 98 10.49 2.14 17.47
N SER A 99 10.90 1.18 16.66
CA SER A 99 10.35 0.96 15.31
C SER A 99 9.15 0.03 15.33
N ILE A 100 8.07 0.41 14.66
CA ILE A 100 6.87 -0.40 14.48
C ILE A 100 6.83 -0.88 13.03
N THR A 101 6.64 -2.18 12.84
CA THR A 101 6.43 -2.77 11.51
C THR A 101 5.16 -3.60 11.52
N GLY A 102 4.23 -3.30 10.60
CA GLY A 102 2.94 -3.99 10.46
C GLY A 102 2.64 -4.36 9.02
N GLY A 103 2.20 -5.61 8.78
CA GLY A 103 1.79 -6.06 7.44
C GLY A 103 0.29 -5.89 7.17
N SER A 104 -0.48 -5.41 8.14
CA SER A 104 -1.93 -5.33 8.10
C SER A 104 -2.43 -3.93 8.41
N GLU A 105 -3.73 -3.71 8.25
CA GLU A 105 -4.36 -2.45 8.62
C GLU A 105 -4.03 -2.11 10.08
N THR A 106 -3.47 -0.92 10.28
CA THR A 106 -2.99 -0.46 11.58
C THR A 106 -3.66 0.85 11.92
N GLU A 107 -4.28 0.90 13.10
CA GLU A 107 -4.94 2.10 13.63
C GLU A 107 -4.26 2.52 14.93
N ILE A 108 -3.90 3.79 15.01
CA ILE A 108 -3.06 4.33 16.08
C ILE A 108 -3.69 5.59 16.64
N HIS A 109 -4.00 5.58 17.94
CA HIS A 109 -4.48 6.74 18.70
C HIS A 109 -3.49 7.17 19.80
N GLY A 110 -2.37 6.48 19.95
CA GLY A 110 -1.32 6.76 20.95
C GLY A 110 -0.15 7.61 20.46
N ARG A 111 0.90 7.68 21.29
CA ARG A 111 2.16 8.36 20.98
C ARG A 111 3.21 7.36 20.50
N ILE A 112 3.90 7.69 19.42
CA ILE A 112 4.98 6.88 18.85
C ILE A 112 6.23 7.74 18.73
N GLU A 113 7.31 7.26 19.32
CA GLU A 113 8.65 7.83 19.19
C GLU A 113 9.52 6.83 18.44
N GLY A 114 9.60 7.00 17.11
CA GLY A 114 10.36 6.12 16.23
C GLY A 114 9.73 5.97 14.84
N ASN A 115 10.28 5.05 14.05
CA ASN A 115 9.85 4.84 12.67
C ASN A 115 8.66 3.89 12.60
N VAL A 116 7.69 4.20 11.73
CA VAL A 116 6.51 3.37 11.50
C VAL A 116 6.54 2.87 10.05
N SER A 117 6.47 1.56 9.85
CA SER A 117 6.44 0.93 8.52
C SER A 117 5.22 0.01 8.42
N VAL A 118 4.26 0.36 7.57
CA VAL A 118 3.02 -0.40 7.41
C VAL A 118 2.75 -0.71 5.93
N ASP A 119 2.82 -1.96 5.51
CA ASP A 119 2.71 -2.29 4.08
C ASP A 119 1.30 -2.05 3.51
N SER A 120 0.29 -1.93 4.37
CA SER A 120 -1.12 -1.76 4.01
C SER A 120 -1.63 -0.35 4.37
N THR A 121 -2.85 -0.25 4.92
CA THR A 121 -3.46 1.01 5.35
C THR A 121 -3.06 1.38 6.79
N LEU A 122 -2.61 2.61 6.98
CA LEU A 122 -2.32 3.21 8.28
C LEU A 122 -3.31 4.34 8.58
N LEU A 123 -4.02 4.22 9.70
CA LEU A 123 -4.90 5.26 10.23
C LEU A 123 -4.30 5.85 11.50
N LEU A 124 -3.95 7.14 11.44
CA LEU A 124 -3.49 7.92 12.58
C LEU A 124 -4.66 8.73 13.11
N GLY A 125 -5.25 8.30 14.22
CA GLY A 125 -6.39 8.96 14.85
C GLY A 125 -6.05 10.34 15.42
N LYS A 126 -7.06 11.08 15.87
CA LYS A 126 -6.94 12.48 16.31
C LYS A 126 -5.95 12.69 17.46
N SER A 127 -5.90 11.76 18.40
CA SER A 127 -4.99 11.79 19.56
C SER A 127 -3.57 11.30 19.23
N SER A 128 -3.33 10.84 18.00
CA SER A 128 -2.03 10.30 17.62
C SER A 128 -0.96 11.38 17.54
N LEU A 129 0.20 11.07 18.10
CA LEU A 129 1.41 11.88 17.97
C LEU A 129 2.54 10.96 17.52
N VAL A 130 2.96 11.13 16.27
CA VAL A 130 4.05 10.34 15.69
C VAL A 130 5.26 11.24 15.51
N ASN A 131 6.36 10.88 16.16
CA ASN A 131 7.65 11.53 16.02
C ASN A 131 8.64 10.54 15.38
N GLY A 132 8.87 10.70 14.08
CA GLY A 132 9.72 9.81 13.29
C GLY A 132 9.23 9.67 11.85
N ASN A 133 9.90 8.82 11.07
CA ASN A 133 9.54 8.62 9.68
C ASN A 133 8.41 7.59 9.55
N VAL A 134 7.41 7.93 8.76
CA VAL A 134 6.25 7.07 8.49
C VAL A 134 6.32 6.57 7.05
N ARG A 135 6.31 5.27 6.89
CA ARG A 135 6.18 4.58 5.60
C ARG A 135 4.91 3.77 5.62
N ALA A 136 4.03 3.97 4.63
CA ALA A 136 2.92 3.06 4.45
C ALA A 136 2.48 2.84 3.00
N GLY A 137 1.59 1.89 2.78
CA GLY A 137 0.86 1.75 1.52
C GLY A 137 -0.06 2.95 1.31
N SER A 138 -1.09 3.06 2.15
CA SER A 138 -2.01 4.22 2.19
C SER A 138 -2.07 4.78 3.61
N CYS A 139 -2.00 6.10 3.76
CA CYS A 139 -2.10 6.76 5.07
C CYS A 139 -3.32 7.67 5.14
N GLN A 140 -4.04 7.60 6.25
CA GLN A 140 -4.99 8.62 6.68
C GLN A 140 -4.51 9.25 7.99
N VAL A 141 -4.36 10.57 7.98
CA VAL A 141 -3.82 11.34 9.10
C VAL A 141 -4.89 12.27 9.68
N GLU A 142 -5.25 12.01 10.94
CA GLU A 142 -6.15 12.85 11.74
C GLU A 142 -5.45 13.52 12.92
N GLY A 143 -4.31 12.99 13.35
CA GLY A 143 -3.49 13.53 14.44
C GLY A 143 -2.32 14.39 13.97
N THR A 144 -1.27 14.44 14.80
CA THR A 144 -0.05 15.22 14.52
C THR A 144 1.11 14.30 14.16
N VAL A 145 1.74 14.57 13.02
CA VAL A 145 2.94 13.84 12.56
C VAL A 145 4.11 14.82 12.44
N LYS A 146 5.21 14.47 13.11
CA LYS A 146 6.49 15.16 13.06
C LYS A 146 7.54 14.21 12.51
N GLY A 147 7.88 14.35 11.24
CA GLY A 147 8.84 13.50 10.55
C GLY A 147 8.34 13.06 9.18
N GLY A 148 9.24 12.64 8.30
CA GLY A 148 8.91 12.45 6.88
C GLY A 148 7.87 11.37 6.65
N ILE A 149 6.88 11.65 5.79
CA ILE A 149 5.84 10.69 5.42
C ILE A 149 6.08 10.22 3.98
N GLN A 150 6.09 8.90 3.79
CA GLN A 150 6.23 8.26 2.49
C GLN A 150 5.11 7.23 2.31
N CYS A 151 4.17 7.53 1.43
CA CYS A 151 3.08 6.64 1.05
C CYS A 151 3.32 6.07 -0.35
N THR A 152 3.07 4.79 -0.54
CA THR A 152 3.20 4.16 -1.87
C THR A 152 2.03 4.54 -2.77
N ASP A 153 0.83 4.63 -2.20
CA ASP A 153 -0.41 4.90 -2.91
C ASP A 153 -0.96 6.27 -2.53
N ASP A 154 -1.75 6.32 -1.46
CA ASP A 154 -2.61 7.46 -1.14
C ASP A 154 -2.23 8.07 0.20
N LEU A 155 -2.24 9.40 0.28
CA LEU A 155 -2.10 10.14 1.52
C LEU A 155 -3.31 11.07 1.70
N ILE A 156 -4.06 10.88 2.77
CA ILE A 156 -5.21 11.70 3.12
C ILE A 156 -4.94 12.39 4.44
N VAL A 157 -4.82 13.72 4.41
CA VAL A 157 -4.76 14.55 5.61
C VAL A 157 -6.16 15.09 5.85
N THR A 158 -6.79 14.67 6.95
CA THR A 158 -8.12 15.14 7.34
C THR A 158 -8.05 16.54 7.97
N THR A 159 -9.20 17.16 8.22
CA THR A 159 -9.29 18.53 8.79
C THR A 159 -8.59 18.70 10.14
N THR A 160 -8.51 17.65 10.96
CA THR A 160 -7.78 17.70 12.24
C THR A 160 -6.30 17.37 12.09
N GLY A 161 -5.90 16.83 10.94
CA GLY A 161 -4.54 16.41 10.65
C GLY A 161 -3.57 17.58 10.57
N ARG A 162 -2.43 17.44 11.24
CA ARG A 162 -1.31 18.38 11.21
C ARG A 162 -0.03 17.65 10.85
N LEU A 163 0.52 17.96 9.69
CA LEU A 163 1.80 17.41 9.24
C LEU A 163 2.85 18.52 9.33
N ALA A 164 3.84 18.35 10.19
CA ALA A 164 4.98 19.27 10.29
C ALA A 164 6.22 18.61 9.67
N SER A 165 6.12 18.30 8.38
CA SER A 165 7.11 17.51 7.65
C SER A 165 6.82 17.46 6.15
N ASP A 166 7.83 17.09 5.37
CA ASP A 166 7.64 16.74 3.96
C ASP A 166 6.78 15.48 3.80
N ALA A 167 5.92 15.49 2.79
CA ALA A 167 4.99 14.42 2.48
C ALA A 167 5.17 13.94 1.04
N ALA A 168 5.34 12.63 0.85
CA ALA A 168 5.41 12.01 -0.46
C ALA A 168 4.34 10.92 -0.60
N ALA A 169 3.61 10.91 -1.73
CA ALA A 169 2.68 9.83 -2.07
C ALA A 169 2.77 9.45 -3.54
N GLY A 170 2.70 8.16 -3.86
CA GLY A 170 2.89 7.66 -5.22
C GLY A 170 1.70 7.89 -6.18
N LYS A 171 0.46 7.97 -5.71
CA LYS A 171 -0.73 8.11 -6.57
C LYS A 171 -1.51 9.39 -6.33
N GLN A 172 -1.94 9.64 -5.10
CA GLN A 172 -2.72 10.82 -4.77
C GLN A 172 -2.44 11.34 -3.37
N VAL A 173 -2.57 12.66 -3.23
CA VAL A 173 -2.54 13.36 -1.95
C VAL A 173 -3.81 14.18 -1.83
N ARG A 174 -4.57 14.00 -0.75
CA ARG A 174 -5.72 14.82 -0.38
C ARG A 174 -5.41 15.57 0.91
N VAL A 175 -5.58 16.88 0.92
CA VAL A 175 -5.27 17.72 2.08
C VAL A 175 -6.50 18.53 2.47
N ALA A 176 -7.13 18.20 3.59
CA ALA A 176 -8.21 18.96 4.22
C ALA A 176 -7.75 19.66 5.53
N GLY A 177 -6.56 19.31 6.03
CA GLY A 177 -5.96 19.88 7.25
C GLY A 177 -4.75 20.78 6.95
N ASN A 178 -3.80 20.82 7.88
CA ASN A 178 -2.60 21.67 7.75
C ASN A 178 -1.36 20.84 7.43
N VAL A 179 -0.61 21.27 6.41
CA VAL A 179 0.66 20.68 6.02
C VAL A 179 1.72 21.79 6.00
N ASP A 180 2.67 21.73 6.92
CA ASP A 180 3.83 22.60 7.00
C ASP A 180 5.06 21.82 6.50
N GLY A 181 5.29 21.85 5.19
CA GLY A 181 6.31 21.06 4.52
C GLY A 181 6.06 20.91 3.02
N ASN A 182 7.02 20.32 2.31
CA ASN A 182 6.91 20.12 0.88
C ASN A 182 6.09 18.88 0.56
N VAL A 183 5.24 18.96 -0.46
CA VAL A 183 4.41 17.84 -0.90
C VAL A 183 4.84 17.38 -2.29
N ASN A 184 5.19 16.11 -2.42
CA ASN A 184 5.60 15.52 -3.70
C ASN A 184 4.73 14.33 -4.08
N THR A 185 4.11 14.39 -5.26
CA THR A 185 3.38 13.26 -5.83
C THR A 185 3.53 13.24 -7.35
N PRO A 186 3.81 12.08 -7.98
CA PRO A 186 3.80 11.99 -9.44
C PRO A 186 2.38 11.95 -10.02
N GLY A 187 1.35 11.87 -9.16
CA GLY A 187 -0.06 11.81 -9.53
C GLY A 187 -0.83 13.07 -9.17
N THR A 188 -1.95 12.90 -8.47
CA THR A 188 -2.92 13.99 -8.25
C THR A 188 -2.82 14.54 -6.83
N LEU A 189 -2.62 15.84 -6.70
CA LEU A 189 -2.81 16.56 -5.45
C LEU A 189 -4.15 17.29 -5.47
N ARG A 190 -4.95 17.07 -4.42
CA ARG A 190 -6.20 17.78 -4.16
C ARG A 190 -6.15 18.44 -2.80
N ILE A 191 -6.29 19.75 -2.75
CA ILE A 191 -6.50 20.48 -1.49
C ILE A 191 -8.00 20.72 -1.36
N GLU A 192 -8.59 20.22 -0.27
CA GLU A 192 -10.01 20.34 0.03
C GLU A 192 -10.30 21.64 0.78
N ALA A 193 -11.58 21.95 0.99
CA ALA A 193 -11.98 23.17 1.68
C ALA A 193 -11.39 23.21 3.11
N GLY A 194 -10.74 24.32 3.46
CA GLY A 194 -10.05 24.49 4.74
C GLY A 194 -8.67 23.84 4.83
N GLY A 195 -8.21 23.16 3.77
CA GLY A 195 -6.85 22.64 3.70
C GLY A 195 -5.83 23.75 3.48
N VAL A 196 -4.77 23.77 4.28
CA VAL A 196 -3.67 24.74 4.19
C VAL A 196 -2.37 23.99 3.95
N VAL A 197 -1.67 24.33 2.87
CA VAL A 197 -0.34 23.81 2.57
C VAL A 197 0.67 24.95 2.60
N ASN A 198 1.56 24.95 3.58
CA ASN A 198 2.69 25.87 3.71
C ASN A 198 3.97 25.16 3.26
N GLY A 199 4.36 25.37 2.02
CA GLY A 199 5.52 24.71 1.42
C GLY A 199 5.42 24.56 -0.08
N ASP A 200 6.48 24.03 -0.69
CA ASP A 200 6.51 23.79 -2.12
C ASP A 200 5.80 22.48 -2.48
N VAL A 201 5.08 22.53 -3.59
CA VAL A 201 4.25 21.42 -4.06
C VAL A 201 4.73 20.99 -5.43
N GLN A 202 4.90 19.68 -5.58
CA GLN A 202 5.16 19.04 -6.85
C GLN A 202 4.13 17.96 -7.12
N ALA A 203 3.32 18.16 -8.16
CA ALA A 203 2.24 17.26 -8.55
C ALA A 203 2.17 17.13 -10.07
N ARG A 204 1.53 16.10 -10.62
CA ARG A 204 1.14 16.12 -12.04
C ARG A 204 -0.14 16.92 -12.23
N VAL A 205 -1.16 16.57 -11.45
CA VAL A 205 -2.46 17.22 -11.49
C VAL A 205 -2.64 17.91 -10.15
N PHE A 206 -2.99 19.19 -10.17
CA PHE A 206 -3.30 19.97 -8.98
C PHE A 206 -4.74 20.45 -9.07
N SER A 207 -5.51 20.27 -7.99
CA SER A 207 -6.87 20.80 -7.85
C SER A 207 -7.06 21.34 -6.44
N MET A 208 -7.80 22.43 -6.31
CA MET A 208 -8.11 23.02 -5.02
C MET A 208 -9.60 23.38 -4.93
N SER A 209 -10.20 23.14 -3.77
CA SER A 209 -11.55 23.57 -3.44
C SER A 209 -11.58 25.03 -2.97
N GLU A 210 -12.75 25.63 -2.93
CA GLU A 210 -12.94 26.94 -2.31
C GLU A 210 -12.54 26.91 -0.83
N GLY A 211 -11.83 27.95 -0.37
CA GLY A 211 -11.30 28.02 0.99
C GLY A 211 -10.05 27.15 1.25
N ALA A 212 -9.47 26.54 0.21
CA ALA A 212 -8.14 25.94 0.29
C ALA A 212 -7.05 27.01 0.15
N GLU A 213 -5.97 26.88 0.90
CA GLU A 213 -4.82 27.78 0.85
C GLU A 213 -3.54 27.00 0.48
N LEU A 214 -2.77 27.55 -0.45
CA LEU A 214 -1.44 27.06 -0.80
C LEU A 214 -0.45 28.22 -0.71
N ASN A 215 0.43 28.16 0.28
CA ASN A 215 1.47 29.14 0.55
C ASN A 215 2.84 28.56 0.16
N GLY A 216 3.20 28.69 -1.11
CA GLY A 216 4.49 28.22 -1.63
C GLY A 216 4.52 28.12 -3.15
N ARG A 217 5.55 27.46 -3.70
CA ARG A 217 5.67 27.24 -5.14
C ARG A 217 5.00 25.94 -5.55
N CYS A 218 4.07 26.00 -6.50
CA CYS A 218 3.56 24.81 -7.18
C CYS A 218 4.33 24.57 -8.48
N SER A 219 4.90 23.38 -8.65
CA SER A 219 5.54 22.92 -9.90
C SER A 219 4.78 21.70 -10.43
N MET A 220 4.16 21.84 -11.61
CA MET A 220 3.47 20.73 -12.27
C MET A 220 4.45 19.91 -13.12
N ARG A 221 4.49 18.59 -12.91
CA ARG A 221 5.25 17.66 -13.75
C ARG A 221 4.35 17.07 -14.84
N THR A 222 4.63 17.42 -16.09
CA THR A 222 4.10 16.71 -17.26
C THR A 222 4.89 15.41 -17.42
N GLN A 223 4.24 14.22 -17.48
CA GLN A 223 4.94 13.09 -18.13
C GLN A 223 5.10 13.49 -19.57
N GLU A 224 6.32 13.43 -20.06
CA GLU A 224 6.56 13.13 -21.45
C GLU A 224 5.81 11.82 -21.76
N ARG A 225 4.66 11.92 -22.44
CA ARG A 225 4.13 10.78 -23.20
C ARG A 225 5.24 10.41 -24.16
N GLN A 226 5.85 9.25 -23.98
CA GLN A 226 6.49 8.58 -25.10
C GLN A 226 5.37 8.17 -26.06
N ASP A 227 4.98 9.09 -26.94
CA ASP A 227 4.26 8.79 -28.17
C ASP A 227 5.23 8.08 -29.13
N THR A 228 5.75 6.92 -28.72
CA THR A 228 6.34 5.97 -29.65
C THR A 228 5.20 5.18 -30.26
N LEU A 229 5.05 5.23 -31.58
CA LEU A 229 4.24 4.37 -32.46
C LEU A 229 3.01 5.00 -33.13
N PHE A 230 3.21 6.07 -33.90
CA PHE A 230 2.51 6.21 -35.18
C PHE A 230 3.50 6.68 -36.25
N THR A 231 4.20 5.73 -36.87
CA THR A 231 4.84 5.97 -38.18
C THR A 231 3.75 5.73 -39.23
N PRO A 232 3.27 6.75 -39.96
CA PRO A 232 2.42 6.51 -41.12
C PRO A 232 3.28 5.83 -42.20
N SER A 233 3.07 4.52 -42.38
CA SER A 233 3.66 3.78 -43.50
C SER A 233 2.95 4.21 -44.79
N ASN A 234 3.41 5.31 -45.37
CA ASN A 234 2.97 5.75 -46.70
C ASN A 234 3.60 4.80 -47.73
N LYS A 235 2.85 3.77 -48.15
CA LYS A 235 3.28 2.88 -49.23
C LYS A 235 2.83 3.50 -50.55
N GLY A 236 3.78 4.16 -51.20
CA GLY A 236 3.64 4.76 -52.51
C GLY A 236 3.20 3.75 -53.56
N GLU A 237 2.18 4.18 -54.29
CA GLU A 237 1.94 4.00 -55.72
C GLU A 237 3.20 3.66 -56.54
N LYS A 238 3.16 2.51 -57.22
CA LYS A 238 3.64 2.29 -58.59
C LYS A 238 3.08 0.97 -59.11
#